data_AF-A0A1M5ZW32-F1
#
_entry.id   AF-A0A1M5ZW32-F1
#
_cell.length_a   1.000
_cell.length_b   1.000
_cell.length_c   1.000
_cell.angle_alpha   90.00
_cell.angle_beta   90.00
_cell.angle_gamma   90.00
#
_symmetry.space_group_name_H-M   'P 1'
#
loop_
_entity.id
_entity.type
_entity.pdbx_description
1 polymer ?
#
loop_
_entity_poly.entity_id
_entity_poly.type
_entity_poly.pdbx_seq_one_letter_code
_entity_poly.pdbx_strand_id
1 'polypeptide(L)'
;MKKRLALSILMLSVLGQGCGNVSLDFGAAEQSETDDSKESASEDFEEKESEEESTTESVSSENSSDEEVSEKDSDDEESESSSSSDVSEDQELTDTSKYDEFLNNEEKAVFDETYYYIVGTDIACGFEEGKEYTLDEIVETAEEITRCDQGNDGDPEVKSDYIDCGMDGSSELELTIHLPGGENDRYDDTVEYYNILILTESEGKILVKFYTESNSFDQTSLTKYGYVETSGPAYNGIGSESAGYLDKDVNWHFYYACEYYLEASDYTNYQENTNNRIIDTSEGDWDSVYFERYSFDEDYKDSFTVYTMYNDYFPLIYAEDYPDDNPYKTAVEEAGIEIVSYAELESMLKERMEEIGLTDEISCHAYERDEIINARYRYSSIIDGEGTFIDLYSHEETTFEEFCESISENGAPEIKRATYIDLDGQNGKELILDLGTPAGVYLILSYIDGDFYGVMTTVRCFEDLQNNGTYRGSGGVADSYYRKMTLTKDEYAEETFAEYHDGEFTVDGEEASDYEGWVEENFSDPAFWIEFV
;
A
#
# COMPACT_ATOMS: atom_id res chain seq x y z
N MET A 1 -30.76 -27.60 17.13
CA MET A 1 -31.48 -27.49 15.85
C MET A 1 -32.68 -26.55 15.98
N LYS A 2 -32.47 -25.25 15.70
CA LYS A 2 -33.52 -24.30 15.31
C LYS A 2 -32.97 -23.57 14.08
N LYS A 3 -33.83 -23.22 13.11
CA LYS A 3 -33.39 -22.54 11.89
C LYS A 3 -33.06 -21.08 12.22
N ARG A 4 -31.93 -20.55 11.71
CA ARG A 4 -31.75 -19.10 11.55
C ARG A 4 -32.81 -18.59 10.55
N LEU A 5 -33.29 -17.37 10.75
CA LEU A 5 -34.27 -16.71 9.89
C LEU A 5 -33.60 -15.44 9.37
N ALA A 6 -33.39 -15.32 8.05
CA ALA A 6 -32.90 -14.08 7.46
C ALA A 6 -33.95 -12.97 7.63
N LEU A 7 -33.52 -11.79 8.06
CA LEU A 7 -34.40 -10.65 8.32
C LEU A 7 -34.19 -9.55 7.27
N SER A 8 -34.79 -9.73 6.10
CA SER A 8 -34.84 -8.66 5.09
C SER A 8 -35.71 -7.51 5.59
N ILE A 9 -35.11 -6.35 5.86
CA ILE A 9 -35.85 -5.15 6.28
C ILE A 9 -36.42 -4.46 5.03
N LEU A 10 -37.76 -4.39 4.95
CA LEU A 10 -38.49 -3.75 3.87
C LEU A 10 -39.29 -2.56 4.43
N MET A 11 -38.75 -1.35 4.25
CA MET A 11 -39.40 -0.08 4.62
C MET A 11 -40.10 0.53 3.41
N LEU A 12 -41.41 0.77 3.49
CA LEU A 12 -42.19 1.33 2.37
C LEU A 12 -42.98 2.59 2.74
N SER A 13 -42.37 3.75 2.43
CA SER A 13 -43.00 5.01 2.00
C SER A 13 -44.07 5.72 2.87
N VAL A 14 -43.85 7.00 3.17
CA VAL A 14 -44.92 8.02 3.26
C VAL A 14 -44.53 9.32 2.54
N LEU A 15 -44.94 9.40 1.27
CA LEU A 15 -45.27 10.59 0.46
C LEU A 15 -44.73 11.99 0.87
N GLY A 16 -43.75 12.47 0.10
CA GLY A 16 -43.58 13.88 -0.31
C GLY A 16 -43.63 14.00 -1.84
N GLN A 17 -44.03 15.14 -2.42
CA GLN A 17 -44.15 15.30 -3.89
C GLN A 17 -43.11 16.31 -4.42
N GLY A 18 -42.30 15.92 -5.43
CA GLY A 18 -41.14 16.73 -5.84
C GLY A 18 -40.60 16.64 -7.29
N CYS A 19 -41.26 15.95 -8.23
CA CYS A 19 -41.01 16.00 -9.70
C CYS A 19 -39.57 15.77 -10.24
N GLY A 20 -39.31 14.60 -10.84
CA GLY A 20 -38.38 14.50 -11.99
C GLY A 20 -37.45 13.27 -12.03
N ASN A 21 -37.91 12.17 -12.63
CA ASN A 21 -37.04 11.00 -12.86
C ASN A 21 -36.21 11.13 -14.15
N VAL A 22 -34.96 10.70 -14.09
CA VAL A 22 -34.35 9.85 -15.12
C VAL A 22 -34.16 8.46 -14.50
N SER A 23 -34.30 7.39 -15.26
CA SER A 23 -34.14 6.02 -14.77
C SER A 23 -33.21 5.23 -15.68
N LEU A 24 -32.17 4.63 -15.12
CA LEU A 24 -31.40 3.57 -15.75
C LEU A 24 -32.02 2.20 -15.42
N ASP A 25 -31.86 1.26 -16.34
CA ASP A 25 -32.54 -0.03 -16.36
C ASP A 25 -31.50 -1.15 -16.31
N PHE A 26 -31.50 -1.94 -15.24
CA PHE A 26 -30.61 -3.10 -15.07
C PHE A 26 -31.43 -4.40 -15.17
N GLY A 27 -31.23 -5.12 -16.26
CA GLY A 27 -32.00 -6.32 -16.58
C GLY A 27 -31.67 -7.50 -15.66
N ALA A 28 -32.58 -7.84 -14.76
CA ALA A 28 -32.49 -9.06 -13.96
C ALA A 28 -32.70 -10.32 -14.84
N ALA A 29 -31.81 -11.30 -14.71
CA ALA A 29 -31.92 -12.57 -15.42
C ALA A 29 -33.00 -13.48 -14.80
N GLU A 30 -33.80 -14.14 -15.63
CA GLU A 30 -34.83 -15.09 -15.18
C GLU A 30 -34.20 -16.43 -14.75
N GLN A 31 -34.21 -16.73 -13.44
CA GLN A 31 -34.12 -18.11 -12.97
C GLN A 31 -35.46 -18.82 -13.18
N SER A 32 -35.43 -20.06 -13.67
CA SER A 32 -36.64 -20.88 -13.85
C SER A 32 -36.59 -22.14 -12.99
N GLU A 33 -37.65 -22.37 -12.21
CA GLU A 33 -37.82 -23.57 -11.39
C GLU A 33 -38.37 -24.74 -12.22
N THR A 34 -37.74 -25.91 -12.13
CA THR A 34 -38.44 -27.20 -12.33
C THR A 34 -37.94 -28.23 -11.33
N ASP A 35 -38.86 -28.76 -10.53
CA ASP A 35 -38.60 -29.78 -9.49
C ASP A 35 -39.23 -31.16 -9.90
N ASP A 36 -38.95 -32.18 -9.08
CA ASP A 36 -39.67 -33.45 -8.96
C ASP A 36 -39.41 -34.55 -10.02
N SER A 37 -38.30 -35.29 -9.83
CA SER A 37 -38.35 -36.66 -9.25
C SER A 37 -37.75 -37.89 -9.98
N LYS A 38 -37.12 -38.74 -9.14
CA LYS A 38 -37.17 -40.23 -9.09
C LYS A 38 -36.22 -41.17 -9.87
N GLU A 39 -35.45 -41.90 -9.04
CA GLU A 39 -35.27 -43.37 -9.00
C GLU A 39 -34.71 -44.14 -10.22
N SER A 40 -33.42 -44.50 -10.08
CA SER A 40 -32.94 -45.91 -9.92
C SER A 40 -32.12 -46.59 -11.04
N ALA A 41 -31.17 -47.42 -10.56
CA ALA A 41 -30.70 -48.69 -11.12
C ALA A 41 -29.79 -48.73 -12.38
N SER A 42 -28.46 -48.83 -12.12
CA SER A 42 -27.54 -49.94 -12.49
C SER A 42 -27.40 -50.49 -13.93
N GLU A 43 -26.17 -50.90 -14.26
CA GLU A 43 -25.79 -51.87 -15.33
C GLU A 43 -25.93 -51.35 -16.79
N ASP A 44 -25.06 -51.65 -17.76
CA ASP A 44 -23.69 -52.23 -17.75
C ASP A 44 -22.99 -51.92 -19.12
N PHE A 45 -21.77 -52.46 -19.33
CA PHE A 45 -21.00 -52.59 -20.59
C PHE A 45 -21.78 -52.62 -21.93
N GLU A 46 -21.27 -51.91 -22.96
CA GLU A 46 -20.51 -52.54 -24.07
C GLU A 46 -19.85 -51.52 -25.03
N GLU A 47 -18.73 -51.92 -25.65
CA GLU A 47 -18.10 -51.21 -26.78
C GLU A 47 -18.83 -51.49 -28.11
N LYS A 48 -18.74 -50.56 -29.07
CA LYS A 48 -18.43 -50.92 -30.47
C LYS A 48 -17.97 -49.78 -31.37
N GLU A 49 -17.00 -50.13 -32.22
CA GLU A 49 -16.60 -49.40 -33.42
C GLU A 49 -17.69 -49.46 -34.50
N SER A 50 -17.73 -48.46 -35.38
CA SER A 50 -17.98 -48.69 -36.81
C SER A 50 -17.41 -47.55 -37.66
N GLU A 51 -16.46 -47.86 -38.52
CA GLU A 51 -16.11 -47.03 -39.68
C GLU A 51 -17.29 -46.96 -40.66
N GLU A 52 -17.45 -45.88 -41.42
CA GLU A 52 -17.42 -45.95 -42.89
C GLU A 52 -17.27 -44.56 -43.54
N GLU A 53 -16.63 -44.54 -44.71
CA GLU A 53 -16.43 -43.32 -45.51
C GLU A 53 -17.71 -42.90 -46.26
N SER A 54 -17.81 -41.63 -46.64
CA SER A 54 -18.42 -41.28 -47.94
C SER A 54 -17.88 -39.97 -48.50
N THR A 55 -17.73 -39.91 -49.82
CA THR A 55 -17.07 -38.81 -50.56
C THR A 55 -18.02 -38.14 -51.55
N THR A 56 -17.88 -36.82 -51.71
CA THR A 56 -18.07 -36.01 -52.96
C THR A 56 -17.66 -34.57 -52.61
N GLU A 57 -16.76 -33.89 -53.34
CA GLU A 57 -16.92 -33.28 -54.67
C GLU A 57 -18.05 -32.22 -54.76
N SER A 58 -17.89 -31.04 -55.37
CA SER A 58 -16.73 -30.35 -55.99
C SER A 58 -17.14 -28.90 -56.35
N VAL A 59 -16.31 -28.15 -57.12
CA VAL A 59 -16.63 -26.91 -57.88
C VAL A 59 -16.77 -25.59 -57.06
N SER A 60 -16.32 -24.40 -57.48
CA SER A 60 -15.04 -23.88 -58.02
C SER A 60 -15.25 -22.49 -58.68
N SER A 61 -14.42 -21.49 -58.35
CA SER A 61 -14.09 -20.30 -59.19
C SER A 61 -13.08 -19.43 -58.41
N GLU A 62 -11.87 -19.08 -58.85
CA GLU A 62 -11.35 -18.61 -60.16
C GLU A 62 -11.77 -17.18 -60.58
N ASN A 63 -10.97 -16.19 -60.15
CA ASN A 63 -10.33 -15.14 -60.97
C ASN A 63 -9.34 -14.35 -60.07
N SER A 64 -8.13 -13.92 -60.47
CA SER A 64 -7.63 -13.29 -61.71
C SER A 64 -8.05 -11.81 -61.81
N SER A 65 -7.18 -10.82 -62.08
CA SER A 65 -5.81 -10.85 -62.65
C SER A 65 -4.89 -9.71 -62.18
N ASP A 66 -3.65 -9.79 -62.68
CA ASP A 66 -2.68 -8.72 -63.05
C ASP A 66 -3.34 -7.44 -63.68
N GLU A 67 -2.73 -6.27 -63.92
CA GLU A 67 -1.34 -5.69 -63.97
C GLU A 67 -1.49 -4.12 -63.81
N GLU A 68 -0.55 -3.16 -63.78
CA GLU A 68 0.90 -3.02 -64.07
C GLU A 68 1.50 -1.75 -63.33
N VAL A 69 2.79 -1.77 -62.97
CA VAL A 69 3.82 -0.68 -62.84
C VAL A 69 3.44 0.83 -62.66
N SER A 70 4.12 1.52 -61.73
CA SER A 70 4.85 2.80 -62.00
C SER A 70 5.87 3.21 -60.92
N GLU A 71 6.95 3.88 -61.34
CA GLU A 71 8.05 4.40 -60.49
C GLU A 71 7.83 5.88 -60.12
N LYS A 72 8.33 6.35 -58.96
CA LYS A 72 9.38 7.40 -58.84
C LYS A 72 9.61 7.98 -57.42
N ASP A 73 10.84 8.46 -57.22
CA ASP A 73 11.33 9.70 -56.57
C ASP A 73 10.41 10.41 -55.54
N SER A 74 10.87 10.93 -54.39
CA SER A 74 12.24 11.10 -53.84
C SER A 74 12.20 11.45 -52.32
N ASP A 75 13.40 11.72 -51.76
CA ASP A 75 13.67 12.43 -50.48
C ASP A 75 13.39 11.59 -49.21
N ASP A 76 14.38 11.20 -48.38
CA ASP A 76 15.41 11.95 -47.62
C ASP A 76 14.83 12.87 -46.53
N GLU A 77 14.66 12.31 -45.32
CA GLU A 77 14.89 13.02 -44.05
C GLU A 77 15.28 11.99 -42.96
N GLU A 78 16.46 12.14 -42.35
CA GLU A 78 16.97 11.24 -41.30
C GLU A 78 16.40 11.66 -39.94
N SER A 79 15.51 10.85 -39.37
CA SER A 79 14.96 11.05 -38.02
C SER A 79 15.95 10.50 -36.97
N GLU A 80 16.88 11.33 -36.49
CA GLU A 80 17.72 10.97 -35.34
C GLU A 80 16.85 10.78 -34.09
N SER A 81 16.80 9.53 -33.60
CA SER A 81 16.07 9.16 -32.39
C SER A 81 16.89 9.54 -31.16
N SER A 82 16.75 10.78 -30.68
CA SER A 82 17.36 11.24 -29.44
C SER A 82 16.71 10.56 -28.23
N SER A 83 17.29 9.44 -27.81
CA SER A 83 16.98 8.77 -26.55
C SER A 83 17.56 9.59 -25.39
N SER A 84 16.75 10.45 -24.78
CA SER A 84 17.10 11.14 -23.54
C SER A 84 16.98 10.17 -22.35
N SER A 85 18.07 9.46 -22.07
CA SER A 85 18.30 8.90 -20.74
C SER A 85 18.78 10.03 -19.83
N ASP A 86 17.86 10.66 -19.11
CA ASP A 86 18.23 11.57 -18.03
C ASP A 86 18.85 10.72 -16.91
N VAL A 87 20.15 10.93 -16.70
CA VAL A 87 20.93 10.34 -15.60
C VAL A 87 21.26 11.50 -14.67
N SER A 88 20.58 11.55 -13.52
CA SER A 88 20.96 12.41 -12.40
C SER A 88 22.36 12.04 -11.92
N GLU A 89 23.21 13.02 -11.62
CA GLU A 89 24.61 12.75 -11.29
C GLU A 89 24.76 11.95 -9.99
N ASP A 90 25.56 10.89 -10.05
CA ASP A 90 25.73 9.92 -8.96
C ASP A 90 26.36 10.55 -7.71
N GLN A 91 25.83 10.22 -6.52
CA GLN A 91 26.70 10.06 -5.35
C GLN A 91 27.73 8.96 -5.67
N GLU A 92 28.96 8.99 -5.14
CA GLU A 92 29.97 7.94 -5.42
C GLU A 92 29.57 6.57 -4.81
N LEU A 93 28.63 5.88 -5.48
CA LEU A 93 28.18 4.53 -5.17
C LEU A 93 29.38 3.58 -5.13
N THR A 94 29.38 2.69 -4.13
CA THR A 94 30.34 1.60 -4.00
C THR A 94 30.35 0.73 -5.28
N ASP A 95 31.51 0.17 -5.62
CA ASP A 95 31.78 -0.57 -6.87
C ASP A 95 30.80 -1.74 -7.12
N THR A 96 29.63 -1.45 -7.70
CA THR A 96 28.49 -2.39 -7.89
C THR A 96 28.78 -3.53 -8.86
N SER A 97 29.96 -3.55 -9.48
CA SER A 97 30.34 -4.50 -10.53
C SER A 97 30.18 -5.98 -10.13
N LYS A 98 30.18 -6.31 -8.84
CA LYS A 98 29.89 -7.69 -8.39
C LYS A 98 28.42 -8.03 -8.30
N TYR A 99 27.56 -7.08 -7.94
CA TYR A 99 26.12 -7.30 -8.01
C TYR A 99 25.72 -7.55 -9.47
N ASP A 100 26.30 -6.80 -10.42
CA ASP A 100 26.20 -7.11 -11.85
C ASP A 100 26.73 -8.52 -12.19
N GLU A 101 27.93 -8.91 -11.73
CA GLU A 101 28.46 -10.27 -11.95
C GLU A 101 27.54 -11.37 -11.36
N PHE A 102 26.92 -11.16 -10.21
CA PHE A 102 25.98 -12.11 -9.58
C PHE A 102 24.63 -12.19 -10.31
N LEU A 103 24.05 -11.05 -10.69
CA LEU A 103 22.82 -10.98 -11.49
C LEU A 103 23.00 -11.64 -12.88
N ASN A 104 24.23 -11.65 -13.41
CA ASN A 104 24.60 -12.38 -14.63
C ASN A 104 25.03 -13.85 -14.40
N ASN A 105 24.89 -14.39 -13.18
CA ASN A 105 25.34 -15.73 -12.78
C ASN A 105 26.87 -16.00 -12.93
N GLU A 106 27.70 -14.95 -12.99
CA GLU A 106 29.16 -15.06 -13.06
C GLU A 106 29.83 -15.11 -11.66
N GLU A 107 29.23 -14.49 -10.63
CA GLU A 107 29.63 -14.57 -9.21
C GLU A 107 28.57 -15.30 -8.34
N LYS A 108 28.94 -15.72 -7.13
CA LYS A 108 28.10 -16.44 -6.16
C LYS A 108 27.90 -15.68 -4.85
N ALA A 109 26.67 -15.71 -4.33
CA ALA A 109 26.34 -15.25 -2.99
C ALA A 109 26.50 -16.37 -1.94
N VAL A 110 26.90 -16.01 -0.72
CA VAL A 110 26.92 -16.91 0.45
C VAL A 110 25.73 -16.60 1.35
N PHE A 111 25.02 -17.60 1.84
CA PHE A 111 24.12 -17.39 2.98
C PHE A 111 24.95 -17.32 4.27
N ASP A 112 25.12 -16.11 4.81
CA ASP A 112 25.76 -15.86 6.11
C ASP A 112 24.78 -16.20 7.26
N GLU A 113 25.16 -16.04 8.55
CA GLU A 113 24.30 -16.35 9.72
C GLU A 113 22.91 -15.69 9.63
N THR A 114 21.95 -16.36 8.97
CA THR A 114 20.76 -15.71 8.42
C THR A 114 19.73 -15.48 9.52
N TYR A 115 19.29 -14.23 9.68
CA TYR A 115 18.18 -13.94 10.59
C TYR A 115 16.86 -14.28 9.90
N TYR A 116 16.32 -15.45 10.23
CA TYR A 116 15.03 -15.90 9.69
C TYR A 116 13.88 -15.25 10.45
N TYR A 117 13.30 -14.20 9.87
CA TYR A 117 12.02 -13.68 10.37
C TYR A 117 10.86 -14.55 9.87
N ILE A 118 9.90 -14.87 10.73
CA ILE A 118 8.97 -16.00 10.52
C ILE A 118 7.56 -15.51 10.18
N VAL A 119 7.26 -15.47 8.88
CA VAL A 119 5.91 -15.72 8.33
C VAL A 119 6.07 -16.55 7.07
N GLY A 120 5.13 -17.47 6.79
CA GLY A 120 5.08 -18.17 5.50
C GLY A 120 6.04 -19.35 5.31
N THR A 121 6.42 -19.60 4.05
CA THR A 121 7.14 -20.80 3.60
C THR A 121 8.66 -20.73 3.81
N ASP A 122 9.22 -21.73 4.50
CA ASP A 122 10.66 -21.86 4.77
C ASP A 122 11.52 -22.12 3.51
N ILE A 123 11.62 -21.20 2.54
CA ILE A 123 12.67 -21.28 1.49
C ILE A 123 14.08 -21.33 2.12
N ALA A 124 14.22 -20.68 3.28
CA ALA A 124 15.31 -20.81 4.24
C ALA A 124 15.81 -22.25 4.41
N CYS A 125 14.92 -23.25 4.48
CA CYS A 125 15.29 -24.65 4.66
C CYS A 125 15.93 -25.31 3.40
N GLY A 126 15.92 -24.65 2.24
CA GLY A 126 16.68 -25.04 1.05
C GLY A 126 18.14 -24.55 1.05
N PHE A 127 18.46 -23.56 1.88
CA PHE A 127 19.78 -22.94 1.93
C PHE A 127 20.65 -23.55 3.05
N GLU A 128 21.91 -23.89 2.71
CA GLU A 128 22.90 -24.34 3.70
C GLU A 128 23.80 -23.17 4.09
N GLU A 129 23.87 -22.87 5.40
CA GLU A 129 24.76 -21.86 5.99
C GLU A 129 26.21 -21.98 5.45
N GLY A 130 26.77 -20.88 4.95
CA GLY A 130 28.14 -20.80 4.44
C GLY A 130 28.38 -21.45 3.06
N LYS A 131 27.33 -21.91 2.36
CA LYS A 131 27.40 -22.44 0.98
C LYS A 131 27.21 -21.32 -0.06
N GLU A 132 27.87 -21.47 -1.20
CA GLU A 132 27.93 -20.47 -2.29
C GLU A 132 26.96 -20.83 -3.43
N TYR A 133 25.96 -19.98 -3.68
CA TYR A 133 24.88 -20.15 -4.67
C TYR A 133 24.95 -19.06 -5.78
N THR A 134 24.65 -19.39 -7.03
CA THR A 134 24.37 -18.38 -8.08
C THR A 134 22.89 -17.96 -8.03
N LEU A 135 22.51 -16.91 -8.75
CA LEU A 135 21.12 -16.49 -8.87
C LEU A 135 20.20 -17.63 -9.38
N ASP A 136 20.60 -18.35 -10.42
CA ASP A 136 19.86 -19.51 -10.96
C ASP A 136 19.64 -20.60 -9.89
N GLU A 137 20.66 -20.91 -9.07
CA GLU A 137 20.55 -21.90 -8.00
C GLU A 137 19.66 -21.43 -6.84
N ILE A 138 19.53 -20.11 -6.62
CA ILE A 138 18.60 -19.52 -5.65
C ILE A 138 17.16 -19.60 -6.19
N VAL A 139 16.94 -19.23 -7.45
CA VAL A 139 15.62 -19.28 -8.10
C VAL A 139 15.13 -20.72 -8.23
N GLU A 140 15.97 -21.68 -8.62
CA GLU A 140 15.61 -23.12 -8.65
C GLU A 140 15.23 -23.63 -7.24
N THR A 141 15.92 -23.18 -6.19
CA THR A 141 15.58 -23.52 -4.80
C THR A 141 14.25 -22.90 -4.36
N ALA A 142 13.96 -21.66 -4.78
CA ALA A 142 12.68 -20.98 -4.54
C ALA A 142 11.52 -21.74 -5.18
N GLU A 143 11.66 -22.06 -6.47
CA GLU A 143 10.69 -22.85 -7.21
C GLU A 143 10.43 -24.22 -6.57
N GLU A 144 11.48 -24.98 -6.21
CA GLU A 144 11.32 -26.33 -5.65
C GLU A 144 10.53 -26.31 -4.33
N ILE A 145 10.73 -25.31 -3.49
CA ILE A 145 10.06 -25.23 -2.18
C ILE A 145 8.60 -24.79 -2.32
N THR A 146 8.32 -23.67 -2.99
CA THR A 146 6.93 -23.21 -3.19
C THR A 146 6.08 -24.21 -4.01
N ARG A 147 6.69 -24.93 -4.98
CA ARG A 147 6.00 -26.00 -5.74
C ARG A 147 5.66 -27.23 -4.90
N CYS A 148 6.30 -27.46 -3.74
CA CYS A 148 5.97 -28.61 -2.90
C CYS A 148 4.57 -28.53 -2.28
N ASP A 149 4.08 -27.32 -1.98
CA ASP A 149 2.84 -27.11 -1.24
C ASP A 149 1.63 -26.72 -2.11
N GLN A 150 1.80 -25.85 -3.12
CA GLN A 150 0.65 -25.31 -3.90
C GLN A 150 0.76 -25.43 -5.42
N GLY A 151 1.95 -25.69 -5.96
CA GLY A 151 2.21 -25.58 -7.40
C GLY A 151 2.47 -24.14 -7.84
N ASN A 152 2.95 -23.99 -9.08
CA ASN A 152 3.31 -22.72 -9.71
C ASN A 152 3.09 -22.91 -11.21
N ASP A 153 2.27 -22.05 -11.82
CA ASP A 153 1.82 -22.14 -13.22
C ASP A 153 2.48 -21.08 -14.13
N GLY A 154 3.72 -20.67 -13.82
CA GLY A 154 4.53 -19.78 -14.67
C GLY A 154 6.05 -19.99 -14.57
N ASP A 155 6.78 -19.13 -15.28
CA ASP A 155 8.23 -18.96 -15.12
C ASP A 155 8.48 -17.86 -14.07
N PRO A 156 9.51 -17.96 -13.20
CA PRO A 156 9.83 -16.94 -12.20
C PRO A 156 10.22 -15.59 -12.81
N GLU A 157 9.84 -14.51 -12.14
CA GLU A 157 10.29 -13.15 -12.45
C GLU A 157 11.28 -12.70 -11.36
N VAL A 158 12.45 -12.21 -11.76
CA VAL A 158 13.45 -11.66 -10.84
C VAL A 158 13.52 -10.14 -11.04
N LYS A 159 13.41 -9.41 -9.94
CA LYS A 159 13.61 -7.96 -9.84
C LYS A 159 14.76 -7.69 -8.86
N SER A 160 15.42 -6.55 -9.03
CA SER A 160 16.49 -6.10 -8.16
C SER A 160 16.52 -4.58 -8.09
N ASP A 161 16.79 -4.04 -6.92
CA ASP A 161 16.95 -2.60 -6.67
C ASP A 161 18.08 -2.36 -5.67
N TYR A 162 18.42 -1.09 -5.41
CA TYR A 162 19.48 -0.69 -4.49
C TYR A 162 18.93 0.10 -3.30
N ILE A 163 19.27 -0.34 -2.08
CA ILE A 163 18.82 0.26 -0.81
C ILE A 163 20.02 0.58 0.09
N ASP A 164 19.85 1.50 1.04
CA ASP A 164 20.90 1.98 1.96
C ASP A 164 20.53 1.60 3.40
N CYS A 165 20.82 0.36 3.80
CA CYS A 165 20.33 -0.19 5.07
C CYS A 165 20.88 0.61 6.25
N GLY A 166 19.99 1.11 7.13
CA GLY A 166 20.39 1.93 8.26
C GLY A 166 21.00 3.30 7.90
N MET A 167 20.90 3.73 6.64
CA MET A 167 21.27 5.06 6.14
C MET A 167 22.76 5.43 6.41
N ASP A 168 23.65 4.62 5.86
CA ASP A 168 25.12 4.68 5.96
C ASP A 168 25.77 5.32 4.72
N GLY A 169 25.05 5.37 3.60
CA GLY A 169 25.52 5.84 2.29
C GLY A 169 26.18 4.76 1.43
N SER A 170 26.06 3.50 1.83
CA SER A 170 26.48 2.31 1.08
C SER A 170 25.25 1.60 0.54
N SER A 171 25.32 0.99 -0.65
CA SER A 171 24.16 0.28 -1.22
C SER A 171 24.25 -1.24 -1.12
N GLU A 172 23.26 -1.82 -0.45
CA GLU A 172 22.86 -3.22 -0.58
C GLU A 172 22.09 -3.45 -1.88
N LEU A 173 22.15 -4.68 -2.37
CA LEU A 173 21.27 -5.19 -3.41
C LEU A 173 20.02 -5.80 -2.78
N GLU A 174 18.85 -5.25 -3.05
CA GLU A 174 17.58 -5.96 -2.90
C GLU A 174 17.41 -6.91 -4.09
N LEU A 175 16.98 -8.15 -3.83
CA LEU A 175 16.61 -9.13 -4.83
C LEU A 175 15.22 -9.69 -4.51
N THR A 176 14.24 -9.36 -5.33
CA THR A 176 12.85 -9.84 -5.21
C THR A 176 12.55 -10.87 -6.29
N ILE A 177 12.34 -12.13 -5.88
CA ILE A 177 11.99 -13.25 -6.75
C ILE A 177 10.48 -13.51 -6.64
N HIS A 178 9.75 -13.11 -7.67
CA HIS A 178 8.32 -13.34 -7.82
C HIS A 178 8.08 -14.72 -8.46
N LEU A 179 7.33 -15.55 -7.75
CA LEU A 179 6.85 -16.86 -8.20
C LEU A 179 5.34 -16.76 -8.46
N PRO A 180 4.88 -16.81 -9.72
CA PRO A 180 3.46 -16.76 -10.04
C PRO A 180 2.74 -18.01 -9.49
N GLY A 181 1.62 -17.78 -8.80
CA GLY A 181 0.87 -18.83 -8.13
C GLY A 181 0.28 -19.89 -9.07
N GLY A 182 0.10 -21.11 -8.56
CA GLY A 182 -0.77 -22.10 -9.19
C GLY A 182 -2.25 -21.88 -8.84
N GLU A 183 -3.16 -22.50 -9.61
CA GLU A 183 -4.58 -22.61 -9.21
C GLU A 183 -4.71 -23.49 -7.94
N ASN A 184 -5.23 -22.93 -6.84
CA ASN A 184 -5.37 -23.66 -5.57
C ASN A 184 -6.81 -24.17 -5.39
N ASP A 185 -7.02 -25.49 -5.27
CA ASP A 185 -8.31 -26.17 -4.95
C ASP A 185 -9.10 -25.60 -3.74
N ARG A 186 -8.47 -24.73 -2.93
CA ARG A 186 -9.02 -24.12 -1.69
C ARG A 186 -9.45 -22.66 -1.83
N TYR A 187 -8.98 -21.93 -2.85
CA TYR A 187 -9.24 -20.50 -3.05
C TYR A 187 -9.50 -20.24 -4.55
N ASP A 188 -10.49 -19.43 -4.90
CA ASP A 188 -10.81 -19.13 -6.31
C ASP A 188 -9.76 -18.21 -7.00
N ASP A 189 -8.70 -17.82 -6.27
CA ASP A 189 -7.63 -16.91 -6.66
C ASP A 189 -6.25 -17.60 -6.60
N THR A 190 -5.31 -17.19 -7.47
CA THR A 190 -3.92 -17.70 -7.50
C THR A 190 -3.09 -17.11 -6.36
N VAL A 191 -2.39 -17.95 -5.59
CA VAL A 191 -1.52 -17.50 -4.48
C VAL A 191 -0.12 -17.19 -5.00
N GLU A 192 0.15 -15.90 -5.25
CA GLU A 192 1.46 -15.40 -5.64
C GLU A 192 2.42 -15.34 -4.43
N TYR A 193 3.72 -15.51 -4.69
CA TYR A 193 4.78 -15.45 -3.68
C TYR A 193 5.92 -14.54 -4.15
N TYR A 194 6.42 -13.70 -3.25
CA TYR A 194 7.52 -12.74 -3.46
C TYR A 194 8.59 -13.00 -2.41
N ASN A 195 9.72 -13.57 -2.83
CA ASN A 195 10.86 -13.88 -1.96
C ASN A 195 11.83 -12.70 -2.00
N ILE A 196 12.01 -11.99 -0.88
CA ILE A 196 12.83 -10.78 -0.78
C ILE A 196 14.13 -11.11 -0.06
N LEU A 197 15.27 -10.97 -0.74
CA LEU A 197 16.61 -11.23 -0.22
C LEU A 197 17.42 -9.94 -0.22
N ILE A 198 18.15 -9.64 0.86
CA ILE A 198 19.06 -8.49 0.94
C ILE A 198 20.51 -8.96 0.97
N LEU A 199 21.30 -8.44 0.04
CA LEU A 199 22.67 -8.87 -0.21
C LEU A 199 23.65 -7.71 -0.04
N THR A 200 24.78 -7.96 0.64
CA THR A 200 25.85 -6.98 0.88
C THR A 200 27.21 -7.53 0.46
N GLU A 201 28.17 -6.69 0.05
CA GLU A 201 29.56 -7.12 -0.20
C GLU A 201 30.43 -7.02 1.06
N SER A 202 31.02 -8.14 1.51
CA SER A 202 32.00 -8.15 2.59
C SER A 202 33.19 -9.08 2.33
N GLU A 203 34.39 -8.64 2.73
CA GLU A 203 35.71 -9.25 2.46
C GLU A 203 35.98 -9.66 0.99
N GLY A 204 35.22 -9.12 0.03
CA GLY A 204 35.33 -9.48 -1.39
C GLY A 204 34.26 -10.46 -1.90
N LYS A 205 33.28 -10.85 -1.07
CA LYS A 205 32.19 -11.77 -1.38
C LYS A 205 30.83 -11.09 -1.25
N ILE A 206 29.83 -11.57 -1.99
CA ILE A 206 28.42 -11.24 -1.76
C ILE A 206 27.88 -12.16 -0.64
N LEU A 207 27.18 -11.57 0.32
CA LEU A 207 26.53 -12.27 1.44
C LEU A 207 25.03 -11.98 1.39
N VAL A 208 24.18 -13.02 1.31
CA VAL A 208 22.77 -12.92 1.69
C VAL A 208 22.72 -12.86 3.22
N LYS A 209 22.10 -11.82 3.77
CA LYS A 209 22.03 -11.59 5.22
C LYS A 209 20.62 -11.56 5.78
N PHE A 210 19.70 -10.93 5.05
CA PHE A 210 18.28 -10.91 5.39
C PHE A 210 17.46 -11.61 4.31
N TYR A 211 16.38 -12.26 4.75
CA TYR A 211 15.38 -12.89 3.91
C TYR A 211 14.00 -12.74 4.55
N THR A 212 12.99 -12.47 3.73
CA THR A 212 11.57 -12.49 4.09
C THR A 212 10.72 -12.84 2.86
N GLU A 213 9.45 -13.19 3.05
CA GLU A 213 8.48 -13.30 1.96
C GLU A 213 7.33 -12.31 2.08
N SER A 214 6.66 -12.07 0.95
CA SER A 214 5.27 -11.66 0.91
C SER A 214 4.48 -12.61 0.02
N ASN A 215 3.21 -12.86 0.34
CA ASN A 215 2.31 -13.71 -0.44
C ASN A 215 0.89 -13.11 -0.42
N SER A 216 -0.09 -13.74 -1.08
CA SER A 216 -1.47 -13.22 -1.16
C SER A 216 -2.24 -13.11 0.18
N PHE A 217 -1.66 -13.58 1.28
CA PHE A 217 -2.17 -13.43 2.65
C PHE A 217 -1.28 -12.53 3.51
N ASP A 218 0.05 -12.68 3.39
CA ASP A 218 1.04 -12.00 4.23
C ASP A 218 1.77 -10.90 3.42
N GLN A 219 1.53 -9.63 3.77
CA GLN A 219 2.14 -8.46 3.13
C GLN A 219 3.42 -8.05 3.85
N THR A 220 4.56 -8.11 3.16
CA THR A 220 5.81 -7.52 3.64
C THR A 220 6.14 -6.27 2.84
N SER A 221 6.44 -5.19 3.54
CA SER A 221 7.03 -3.98 2.97
C SER A 221 8.45 -3.76 3.49
N LEU A 222 9.27 -3.13 2.65
CA LEU A 222 10.67 -2.79 2.91
C LEU A 222 10.90 -1.36 2.43
N THR A 223 11.52 -0.52 3.25
CA THR A 223 11.90 0.84 2.84
C THR A 223 13.32 0.86 2.26
N LYS A 224 13.61 1.90 1.45
CA LYS A 224 14.96 2.22 0.96
C LYS A 224 16.04 2.37 2.06
N TYR A 225 15.66 2.44 3.33
CA TYR A 225 16.58 2.51 4.48
C TYR A 225 16.58 1.25 5.36
N GLY A 226 15.97 0.16 4.88
CA GLY A 226 15.98 -1.14 5.55
C GLY A 226 14.94 -1.30 6.67
N TYR A 227 13.97 -0.39 6.85
CA TYR A 227 12.82 -0.67 7.73
C TYR A 227 11.94 -1.73 7.08
N VAL A 228 11.57 -2.77 7.83
CA VAL A 228 10.73 -3.87 7.36
C VAL A 228 9.48 -3.95 8.23
N GLU A 229 8.34 -4.13 7.59
CA GLU A 229 7.05 -4.34 8.24
C GLU A 229 6.33 -5.50 7.55
N THR A 230 5.89 -6.48 8.34
CA THR A 230 5.19 -7.69 7.86
C THR A 230 3.80 -7.75 8.51
N SER A 231 2.73 -7.81 7.73
CA SER A 231 1.35 -7.94 8.24
C SER A 231 0.61 -9.10 7.58
N GLY A 232 -0.26 -9.81 8.31
CA GLY A 232 -0.93 -10.99 7.78
C GLY A 232 -1.95 -11.64 8.73
N PRO A 233 -2.81 -12.56 8.23
CA PRO A 233 -3.85 -13.22 9.02
C PRO A 233 -3.29 -14.39 9.85
N ALA A 234 -3.02 -14.16 11.14
CA ALA A 234 -2.55 -15.19 12.06
C ALA A 234 -3.52 -16.38 12.22
N TYR A 235 -4.65 -16.19 12.90
CA TYR A 235 -5.62 -17.26 13.17
C TYR A 235 -6.95 -16.73 13.75
N ASN A 236 -8.09 -17.29 13.34
CA ASN A 236 -9.43 -17.03 13.94
C ASN A 236 -9.69 -15.56 14.33
N GLY A 237 -9.84 -14.65 13.36
CA GLY A 237 -10.16 -13.24 13.65
C GLY A 237 -9.00 -12.41 14.24
N ILE A 238 -7.86 -13.04 14.52
CA ILE A 238 -6.60 -12.40 14.87
C ILE A 238 -5.80 -12.18 13.58
N GLY A 239 -5.43 -10.94 13.30
CA GLY A 239 -4.32 -10.62 12.41
C GLY A 239 -3.06 -10.29 13.21
N SER A 240 -1.91 -10.38 12.57
CA SER A 240 -0.62 -10.06 13.17
C SER A 240 0.15 -9.10 12.28
N GLU A 241 0.92 -8.24 12.93
CA GLU A 241 1.79 -7.25 12.34
C GLU A 241 3.14 -7.30 13.09
N SER A 242 4.24 -7.01 12.42
CA SER A 242 5.52 -6.85 13.09
C SER A 242 6.50 -6.04 12.28
N ALA A 243 7.29 -5.24 12.99
CA ALA A 243 8.23 -4.30 12.42
C ALA A 243 9.64 -4.48 13.00
N GLY A 244 10.62 -3.98 12.25
CA GLY A 244 12.02 -3.89 12.64
C GLY A 244 12.81 -3.17 11.57
N TYR A 245 14.12 -3.20 11.66
CA TYR A 245 14.96 -2.67 10.58
C TYR A 245 16.28 -3.41 10.42
N LEU A 246 16.87 -3.25 9.25
CA LEU A 246 18.21 -3.69 8.90
C LEU A 246 19.18 -2.56 9.18
N ASP A 247 20.19 -2.81 10.03
CA ASP A 247 21.28 -1.85 10.20
C ASP A 247 22.22 -1.83 8.99
N LYS A 248 23.16 -0.89 9.04
CA LYS A 248 24.25 -0.69 8.08
C LYS A 248 25.24 -1.85 7.90
N ASP A 249 25.11 -2.94 8.64
CA ASP A 249 25.86 -4.18 8.40
C ASP A 249 24.88 -5.33 8.05
N VAL A 250 23.64 -4.99 7.69
CA VAL A 250 22.46 -5.83 7.37
C VAL A 250 22.10 -6.82 8.48
N ASN A 251 22.19 -6.40 9.74
CA ASN A 251 21.67 -7.17 10.87
C ASN A 251 20.23 -6.73 11.19
N TRP A 252 19.34 -7.70 11.46
CA TRP A 252 17.96 -7.43 11.89
C TRP A 252 17.90 -6.94 13.34
N HIS A 253 17.15 -5.84 13.54
CA HIS A 253 16.77 -5.31 14.84
C HIS A 253 15.25 -5.26 14.95
N PHE A 254 14.69 -6.26 15.63
CA PHE A 254 13.26 -6.34 15.93
C PHE A 254 12.77 -5.11 16.71
N TYR A 255 11.78 -4.40 16.15
CA TYR A 255 11.18 -3.23 16.77
C TYR A 255 10.02 -3.65 17.68
N TYR A 256 8.95 -4.19 17.09
CA TYR A 256 7.80 -4.73 17.81
C TYR A 256 7.05 -5.79 16.98
N ALA A 257 6.17 -6.55 17.64
CA ALA A 257 5.09 -7.28 16.99
C ALA A 257 3.75 -7.00 17.69
N CYS A 258 2.66 -6.99 16.93
CA CYS A 258 1.30 -6.77 17.37
C CYS A 258 0.40 -7.93 16.91
N GLU A 259 -0.47 -8.42 17.78
CA GLU A 259 -1.66 -9.18 17.38
C GLU A 259 -2.90 -8.30 17.54
N TYR A 260 -3.63 -8.03 16.45
CA TYR A 260 -4.88 -7.29 16.46
C TYR A 260 -6.09 -8.23 16.36
N TYR A 261 -7.02 -8.08 17.31
CA TYR A 261 -8.16 -8.95 17.51
C TYR A 261 -9.44 -8.26 17.04
N LEU A 262 -9.99 -8.72 15.91
CA LEU A 262 -11.14 -8.11 15.24
C LEU A 262 -12.48 -8.31 15.98
N GLU A 263 -12.52 -9.22 16.95
CA GLU A 263 -13.59 -9.31 17.95
C GLU A 263 -12.97 -9.44 19.36
N ALA A 264 -13.52 -8.74 20.35
CA ALA A 264 -13.25 -9.07 21.76
C ALA A 264 -13.57 -10.53 22.12
N SER A 265 -14.45 -11.19 21.36
CA SER A 265 -14.75 -12.61 21.53
C SER A 265 -13.49 -13.48 21.29
N ASP A 266 -12.67 -13.16 20.29
CA ASP A 266 -11.42 -13.88 20.01
C ASP A 266 -10.32 -13.55 21.03
N TYR A 267 -10.20 -12.29 21.49
CA TYR A 267 -9.24 -11.92 22.55
C TYR A 267 -9.56 -12.62 23.87
N THR A 268 -10.83 -12.62 24.29
CA THR A 268 -11.24 -13.31 25.52
C THR A 268 -11.11 -14.83 25.40
N ASN A 269 -11.39 -15.42 24.23
CA ASN A 269 -11.10 -16.83 23.95
C ASN A 269 -9.60 -17.15 24.04
N TYR A 270 -8.72 -16.31 23.47
CA TYR A 270 -7.27 -16.50 23.57
C TYR A 270 -6.79 -16.43 25.02
N GLN A 271 -7.23 -15.43 25.79
CA GLN A 271 -6.83 -15.28 27.19
C GLN A 271 -7.29 -16.46 28.06
N GLU A 272 -8.51 -17.01 27.85
CA GLU A 272 -8.96 -18.20 28.59
C GLU A 272 -8.18 -19.45 28.19
N ASN A 273 -8.01 -19.72 26.89
CA ASN A 273 -7.46 -20.99 26.41
C ASN A 273 -5.92 -21.05 26.46
N THR A 274 -5.23 -19.96 26.16
CA THR A 274 -3.75 -19.89 26.14
C THR A 274 -3.20 -19.50 27.51
N ASN A 275 -3.71 -18.41 28.10
CA ASN A 275 -3.14 -17.80 29.30
C ASN A 275 -3.86 -18.21 30.61
N ASN A 276 -4.97 -18.95 30.54
CA ASN A 276 -5.79 -19.32 31.70
C ASN A 276 -6.25 -18.06 32.49
N ARG A 277 -6.57 -16.97 31.78
CA ARG A 277 -7.14 -15.73 32.32
C ARG A 277 -8.59 -15.59 31.83
N ILE A 278 -9.54 -15.40 32.74
CA ILE A 278 -10.96 -15.27 32.40
C ILE A 278 -11.36 -13.80 32.57
N ILE A 279 -11.80 -13.18 31.48
CA ILE A 279 -12.37 -11.82 31.45
C ILE A 279 -13.89 -11.94 31.58
N ASP A 280 -14.51 -11.19 32.48
CA ASP A 280 -15.97 -11.22 32.67
C ASP A 280 -16.68 -10.25 31.71
N THR A 281 -17.12 -10.78 30.57
CA THR A 281 -17.83 -10.03 29.53
C THR A 281 -19.33 -9.83 29.81
N SER A 282 -19.79 -10.03 31.06
CA SER A 282 -21.23 -9.91 31.41
C SER A 282 -21.72 -8.48 31.71
N GLU A 283 -20.82 -7.50 31.83
CA GLU A 283 -21.13 -6.07 31.84
C GLU A 283 -20.45 -5.36 30.66
N GLY A 284 -21.13 -4.36 30.07
CA GLY A 284 -20.72 -3.70 28.83
C GLY A 284 -21.38 -4.29 27.56
N ASP A 285 -21.07 -3.69 26.42
CA ASP A 285 -21.42 -4.15 25.07
C ASP A 285 -20.10 -4.38 24.30
N TRP A 286 -19.75 -5.65 24.09
CA TRP A 286 -18.42 -6.04 23.62
C TRP A 286 -18.33 -6.20 22.10
N ASP A 287 -19.46 -6.08 21.39
CA ASP A 287 -19.57 -6.26 19.92
C ASP A 287 -18.86 -5.13 19.12
N SER A 288 -18.31 -4.11 19.80
CA SER A 288 -17.54 -3.00 19.19
C SER A 288 -16.19 -2.73 19.87
N VAL A 289 -15.69 -3.68 20.66
CA VAL A 289 -14.42 -3.60 21.39
C VAL A 289 -13.36 -4.44 20.69
N TYR A 290 -12.24 -3.79 20.37
CA TYR A 290 -11.08 -4.36 19.69
C TYR A 290 -9.88 -4.36 20.64
N PHE A 291 -9.00 -5.35 20.50
CA PHE A 291 -7.79 -5.48 21.33
C PHE A 291 -6.55 -5.62 20.47
N GLU A 292 -5.48 -4.94 20.88
CA GLU A 292 -4.14 -5.05 20.29
C GLU A 292 -3.18 -5.56 21.37
N ARG A 293 -2.42 -6.62 21.07
CA ARG A 293 -1.37 -7.13 21.96
C ARG A 293 0.00 -6.90 21.32
N TYR A 294 0.68 -5.85 21.76
CA TYR A 294 2.04 -5.52 21.36
C TYR A 294 3.09 -6.26 22.21
N SER A 295 4.29 -6.45 21.66
CA SER A 295 5.49 -6.91 22.38
C SER A 295 6.78 -6.41 21.73
N PHE A 296 7.83 -6.29 22.54
CA PHE A 296 9.22 -6.01 22.11
C PHE A 296 10.13 -7.26 22.18
N ASP A 297 9.52 -8.45 22.23
CA ASP A 297 10.17 -9.77 22.20
C ASP A 297 9.41 -10.67 21.21
N GLU A 298 10.12 -11.32 20.28
CA GLU A 298 9.52 -12.10 19.17
C GLU A 298 8.69 -13.32 19.64
N ASP A 299 9.01 -13.92 20.80
CA ASP A 299 8.16 -14.98 21.40
C ASP A 299 6.99 -14.40 22.24
N TYR A 300 6.72 -13.08 22.14
CA TYR A 300 5.70 -12.31 22.89
C TYR A 300 5.78 -12.44 24.43
N LYS A 301 6.97 -12.75 24.99
CA LYS A 301 7.14 -13.07 26.43
C LYS A 301 6.67 -11.95 27.36
N ASP A 302 7.07 -10.73 27.03
CA ASP A 302 6.72 -9.51 27.74
C ASP A 302 5.86 -8.67 26.80
N SER A 303 4.54 -8.80 26.94
CA SER A 303 3.53 -8.21 26.05
C SER A 303 2.51 -7.37 26.82
N PHE A 304 2.10 -6.27 26.21
CA PHE A 304 1.20 -5.25 26.74
C PHE A 304 -0.06 -5.19 25.86
N THR A 305 -1.18 -4.79 26.46
CA THR A 305 -2.47 -4.72 25.75
C THR A 305 -2.95 -3.29 25.65
N VAL A 306 -3.43 -2.92 24.47
CA VAL A 306 -4.26 -1.71 24.25
C VAL A 306 -5.62 -2.17 23.76
N TYR A 307 -6.65 -1.34 23.92
CA TYR A 307 -7.97 -1.63 23.40
C TYR A 307 -8.65 -0.37 22.88
N THR A 308 -9.42 -0.56 21.81
CA THR A 308 -10.12 0.49 21.08
C THR A 308 -11.62 0.19 21.03
N MET A 309 -12.43 1.23 21.13
CA MET A 309 -13.87 1.17 20.91
C MET A 309 -14.25 1.93 19.65
N TYR A 310 -14.86 1.22 18.72
CA TYR A 310 -15.57 1.82 17.59
C TYR A 310 -16.98 2.24 18.04
N ASN A 311 -17.54 3.25 17.38
CA ASN A 311 -18.99 3.44 17.34
C ASN A 311 -19.49 3.28 15.89
N ASP A 312 -20.80 3.07 15.71
CA ASP A 312 -21.45 2.80 14.41
C ASP A 312 -21.14 3.82 13.28
N TYR A 313 -20.49 4.94 13.58
CA TYR A 313 -20.18 6.03 12.63
C TYR A 313 -18.71 6.49 12.62
N PHE A 314 -17.89 6.19 13.63
CA PHE A 314 -16.50 6.67 13.71
C PHE A 314 -15.57 5.77 14.56
N PRO A 315 -14.30 5.60 14.16
CA PRO A 315 -13.16 5.39 15.06
C PRO A 315 -12.63 6.76 15.56
N LEU A 316 -11.94 6.91 16.70
CA LEU A 316 -11.72 6.02 17.84
C LEU A 316 -12.13 6.79 19.10
N ILE A 317 -12.46 6.11 20.19
CA ILE A 317 -12.19 6.67 21.53
C ILE A 317 -10.85 6.08 21.97
N TYR A 318 -9.79 6.88 21.96
CA TYR A 318 -8.46 6.45 22.42
C TYR A 318 -8.47 6.20 23.94
N ALA A 319 -7.58 5.32 24.40
CA ALA A 319 -7.59 4.80 25.77
C ALA A 319 -7.39 5.85 26.88
N GLU A 320 -6.94 7.05 26.53
CA GLU A 320 -6.75 8.20 27.42
C GLU A 320 -8.06 8.88 27.84
N ASP A 321 -9.11 8.75 27.03
CA ASP A 321 -10.47 9.26 27.33
C ASP A 321 -11.30 8.30 28.18
N TYR A 322 -10.81 7.08 28.45
CA TYR A 322 -11.54 6.11 29.25
C TYR A 322 -11.50 6.44 30.74
N PRO A 323 -12.65 6.67 31.40
CA PRO A 323 -12.67 6.90 32.83
C PRO A 323 -12.31 5.61 33.59
N ASP A 324 -11.79 5.75 34.81
CA ASP A 324 -11.39 4.63 35.69
C ASP A 324 -12.53 3.65 36.03
N ASP A 325 -13.79 4.01 35.76
CA ASP A 325 -14.97 3.14 35.93
C ASP A 325 -15.51 2.53 34.62
N ASN A 326 -14.69 2.52 33.56
CA ASN A 326 -14.98 1.81 32.31
C ASN A 326 -15.04 0.27 32.56
N PRO A 327 -16.15 -0.42 32.18
CA PRO A 327 -16.33 -1.84 32.47
C PRO A 327 -15.35 -2.75 31.71
N TYR A 328 -14.94 -2.39 30.49
CA TYR A 328 -14.03 -3.21 29.68
C TYR A 328 -12.64 -3.24 30.30
N LYS A 329 -12.09 -2.05 30.64
CA LYS A 329 -10.84 -1.91 31.41
C LYS A 329 -10.91 -2.69 32.72
N THR A 330 -11.99 -2.50 33.49
CA THR A 330 -12.18 -3.17 34.79
C THR A 330 -12.15 -4.70 34.64
N ALA A 331 -12.88 -5.28 33.68
CA ALA A 331 -12.95 -6.73 33.49
C ALA A 331 -11.61 -7.36 33.05
N VAL A 332 -10.80 -6.61 32.28
CA VAL A 332 -9.48 -7.04 31.80
C VAL A 332 -8.41 -6.89 32.91
N GLU A 333 -8.43 -5.80 33.68
CA GLU A 333 -7.56 -5.62 34.85
C GLU A 333 -7.88 -6.65 35.96
N GLU A 334 -9.15 -6.95 36.23
CA GLU A 334 -9.54 -7.99 37.20
C GLU A 334 -9.12 -9.41 36.73
N ALA A 335 -8.97 -9.63 35.42
CA ALA A 335 -8.39 -10.87 34.86
C ALA A 335 -6.85 -10.95 35.01
N GLY A 336 -6.19 -9.88 35.49
CA GLY A 336 -4.74 -9.81 35.68
C GLY A 336 -3.97 -9.57 34.38
N ILE A 337 -4.56 -8.80 33.46
CA ILE A 337 -3.95 -8.29 32.24
C ILE A 337 -3.61 -6.81 32.46
N GLU A 338 -2.46 -6.37 31.96
CA GLU A 338 -2.03 -4.97 32.02
C GLU A 338 -2.47 -4.26 30.74
N ILE A 339 -3.29 -3.21 30.89
CA ILE A 339 -3.68 -2.29 29.82
C ILE A 339 -2.81 -1.04 29.93
N VAL A 340 -2.24 -0.60 28.81
CA VAL A 340 -1.61 0.72 28.68
C VAL A 340 -2.48 1.63 27.81
N SER A 341 -2.33 2.94 27.95
CA SER A 341 -2.97 3.93 27.05
C SER A 341 -2.18 4.10 25.73
N TYR A 342 -2.77 4.73 24.71
CA TYR A 342 -2.07 4.95 23.43
C TYR A 342 -0.86 5.89 23.60
N ALA A 343 -0.97 7.04 24.30
CA ALA A 343 0.22 7.84 24.63
C ALA A 343 1.29 7.09 25.46
N GLU A 344 0.92 6.08 26.26
CA GLU A 344 1.90 5.20 26.93
C GLU A 344 2.55 4.22 25.93
N LEU A 345 1.76 3.63 25.02
CA LEU A 345 2.25 2.79 23.91
C LEU A 345 3.20 3.57 22.98
N GLU A 346 2.82 4.77 22.54
CA GLU A 346 3.66 5.67 21.73
C GLU A 346 4.98 6.01 22.44
N SER A 347 4.92 6.30 23.75
CA SER A 347 6.12 6.57 24.55
C SER A 347 7.00 5.32 24.71
N MET A 348 6.41 4.13 24.80
CA MET A 348 7.14 2.85 24.86
C MET A 348 7.76 2.50 23.51
N LEU A 349 7.03 2.71 22.41
CA LEU A 349 7.51 2.56 21.04
C LEU A 349 8.69 3.48 20.78
N LYS A 350 8.60 4.77 21.14
CA LYS A 350 9.72 5.71 20.97
C LYS A 350 10.92 5.39 21.87
N GLU A 351 10.71 4.94 23.11
CA GLU A 351 11.82 4.44 23.95
C GLU A 351 12.47 3.19 23.32
N ARG A 352 11.68 2.32 22.67
CA ARG A 352 12.19 1.15 21.94
C ARG A 352 12.97 1.52 20.68
N MET A 353 12.53 2.52 19.90
CA MET A 353 13.29 3.07 18.77
C MET A 353 14.67 3.56 19.23
N GLU A 354 14.70 4.38 20.30
CA GLU A 354 15.93 4.88 20.91
C GLU A 354 16.82 3.76 21.51
N GLU A 355 16.23 2.64 21.96
CA GLU A 355 16.97 1.47 22.46
C GLU A 355 17.70 0.72 21.34
N ILE A 356 17.01 0.42 20.23
CA ILE A 356 17.58 -0.37 19.14
C ILE A 356 18.46 0.45 18.20
N GLY A 357 18.26 1.77 18.13
CA GLY A 357 18.98 2.67 17.22
C GLY A 357 18.21 3.00 15.94
N LEU A 358 16.91 2.67 15.88
CA LEU A 358 16.00 3.05 14.81
C LEU A 358 15.73 4.56 14.89
N THR A 359 15.94 5.29 13.79
CA THR A 359 15.63 6.71 13.69
C THR A 359 14.26 6.93 13.05
N ASP A 360 13.63 8.06 13.38
CA ASP A 360 12.39 8.51 12.74
C ASP A 360 12.54 8.46 11.20
N GLU A 361 13.70 8.91 10.67
CA GLU A 361 14.07 8.95 9.24
C GLU A 361 14.13 7.58 8.54
N ILE A 362 14.65 6.53 9.21
CA ILE A 362 14.67 5.15 8.68
C ILE A 362 13.23 4.58 8.61
N SER A 363 12.41 4.88 9.62
CA SER A 363 11.01 4.44 9.72
C SER A 363 9.98 5.28 8.97
N CYS A 364 10.39 6.45 8.42
CA CYS A 364 9.46 7.55 8.15
C CYS A 364 8.31 7.16 7.20
N HIS A 365 8.62 6.40 6.14
CA HIS A 365 7.63 6.00 5.12
C HIS A 365 6.56 5.01 5.63
N ALA A 366 6.76 4.35 6.77
CA ALA A 366 5.70 3.56 7.41
C ALA A 366 4.76 4.49 8.21
N TYR A 367 5.32 5.36 9.06
CA TYR A 367 4.55 6.35 9.82
C TYR A 367 3.75 7.31 8.91
N GLU A 368 4.36 7.77 7.81
CA GLU A 368 3.70 8.62 6.80
C GLU A 368 2.53 7.88 6.13
N ARG A 369 2.67 6.57 5.88
CA ARG A 369 1.60 5.73 5.31
C ARG A 369 0.42 5.63 6.27
N ASP A 370 0.67 5.32 7.54
CA ASP A 370 -0.36 5.22 8.56
C ASP A 370 -1.00 6.57 8.87
N GLU A 371 -0.25 7.66 8.87
CA GLU A 371 -0.80 9.00 8.98
C GLU A 371 -1.74 9.34 7.81
N ILE A 372 -1.41 8.97 6.57
CA ILE A 372 -2.28 9.17 5.40
C ILE A 372 -3.52 8.28 5.48
N ILE A 373 -3.40 7.04 5.96
CA ILE A 373 -4.53 6.12 6.16
C ILE A 373 -5.46 6.65 7.26
N ASN A 374 -4.91 7.05 8.42
CA ASN A 374 -5.66 7.65 9.52
C ASN A 374 -6.27 9.00 9.14
N ALA A 375 -5.60 9.79 8.28
CA ALA A 375 -6.19 10.97 7.66
C ALA A 375 -7.35 10.60 6.73
N ARG A 376 -7.20 9.60 5.84
CA ARG A 376 -8.31 9.12 5.00
C ARG A 376 -9.51 8.70 5.87
N TYR A 377 -9.29 8.09 7.03
CA TYR A 377 -10.36 7.80 8.00
C TYR A 377 -10.94 9.06 8.67
N ARG A 378 -10.11 10.03 9.06
CA ARG A 378 -10.57 11.32 9.63
C ARG A 378 -11.43 12.13 8.65
N TYR A 379 -11.06 12.12 7.37
CA TYR A 379 -11.78 12.79 6.28
C TYR A 379 -12.77 11.84 5.55
N SER A 380 -13.02 10.62 6.05
CA SER A 380 -13.84 9.61 5.35
C SER A 380 -15.27 10.09 5.10
N SER A 381 -15.88 10.75 6.09
CA SER A 381 -17.22 11.33 5.95
C SER A 381 -17.31 12.32 4.77
N ILE A 382 -16.21 13.00 4.41
CA ILE A 382 -16.14 13.84 3.22
C ILE A 382 -15.96 12.97 1.96
N ILE A 383 -14.93 12.13 1.94
CA ILE A 383 -14.49 11.34 0.77
C ILE A 383 -15.55 10.33 0.32
N ASP A 384 -16.15 9.63 1.27
CA ASP A 384 -17.17 8.59 1.04
C ASP A 384 -18.59 9.21 0.87
N GLY A 385 -18.70 10.56 0.90
CA GLY A 385 -19.89 11.31 0.49
C GLY A 385 -20.99 11.49 1.55
N GLU A 386 -20.74 11.15 2.82
CA GLU A 386 -21.73 11.25 3.90
C GLU A 386 -21.86 12.66 4.51
N GLY A 387 -20.87 13.53 4.28
CA GLY A 387 -20.73 14.86 4.85
C GLY A 387 -20.32 15.93 3.82
N THR A 388 -20.06 17.14 4.34
CA THR A 388 -19.83 18.35 3.55
C THR A 388 -18.58 19.10 4.02
N PHE A 389 -17.93 19.80 3.09
CA PHE A 389 -16.85 20.74 3.37
C PHE A 389 -17.17 22.12 2.78
N ILE A 390 -16.49 23.15 3.28
CA ILE A 390 -16.60 24.51 2.75
C ILE A 390 -15.48 24.71 1.74
N ASP A 391 -15.83 24.89 0.45
CA ASP A 391 -14.87 25.30 -0.57
C ASP A 391 -14.43 26.75 -0.31
N LEU A 392 -13.14 26.98 -0.06
CA LEU A 392 -12.58 28.30 0.22
C LEU A 392 -12.50 29.21 -1.01
N TYR A 393 -12.78 28.72 -2.23
CA TYR A 393 -12.86 29.54 -3.43
C TYR A 393 -14.26 30.14 -3.67
N SER A 394 -15.33 29.36 -3.47
CA SER A 394 -16.73 29.83 -3.58
C SER A 394 -17.33 30.35 -2.27
N HIS A 395 -16.82 29.86 -1.13
CA HIS A 395 -17.44 29.91 0.20
C HIS A 395 -18.83 29.26 0.26
N GLU A 396 -19.11 28.28 -0.61
CA GLU A 396 -20.30 27.44 -0.54
C GLU A 396 -19.98 26.07 0.11
N GLU A 397 -20.95 25.50 0.80
CA GLU A 397 -20.87 24.17 1.44
C GLU A 397 -21.25 23.12 0.39
N THR A 398 -20.41 22.09 0.21
CA THR A 398 -20.58 21.09 -0.86
C THR A 398 -20.12 19.69 -0.44
N THR A 399 -20.59 18.65 -1.13
CA THR A 399 -20.11 17.26 -0.96
C THR A 399 -18.92 16.95 -1.88
N PHE A 400 -18.19 15.86 -1.60
CA PHE A 400 -17.16 15.38 -2.51
C PHE A 400 -17.72 14.93 -3.87
N GLU A 401 -18.95 14.40 -3.93
CA GLU A 401 -19.65 14.07 -5.19
C GLU A 401 -19.93 15.32 -6.03
N GLU A 402 -20.51 16.37 -5.42
CA GLU A 402 -20.79 17.64 -6.09
C GLU A 402 -19.50 18.35 -6.57
N PHE A 403 -18.45 18.34 -5.75
CA PHE A 403 -17.14 18.85 -6.12
C PHE A 403 -16.57 18.08 -7.32
N CYS A 404 -16.60 16.75 -7.28
CA CYS A 404 -16.17 15.90 -8.39
C CYS A 404 -16.99 16.15 -9.67
N GLU A 405 -18.33 16.28 -9.59
CA GLU A 405 -19.17 16.66 -10.73
C GLU A 405 -18.73 18.02 -11.32
N SER A 406 -18.36 18.99 -10.48
CA SER A 406 -17.96 20.33 -10.92
C SER A 406 -16.69 20.37 -11.79
N ILE A 407 -15.78 19.40 -11.60
CA ILE A 407 -14.53 19.25 -12.36
C ILE A 407 -14.59 18.13 -13.44
N SER A 408 -15.72 17.45 -13.58
CA SER A 408 -15.93 16.29 -14.47
C SER A 408 -16.04 16.64 -15.97
N GLU A 409 -14.98 17.16 -16.60
CA GLU A 409 -15.05 17.45 -18.06
C GLU A 409 -15.05 16.21 -18.97
N ASN A 410 -14.41 15.09 -18.56
CA ASN A 410 -14.24 13.89 -19.41
C ASN A 410 -14.40 12.53 -18.71
N GLY A 411 -14.89 12.52 -17.47
CA GLY A 411 -15.07 11.32 -16.65
C GLY A 411 -15.33 11.72 -15.19
N ALA A 412 -15.72 10.76 -14.35
CA ALA A 412 -15.68 10.97 -12.91
C ALA A 412 -14.20 11.04 -12.46
N PRO A 413 -13.80 12.01 -11.64
CA PRO A 413 -12.50 12.03 -11.00
C PRO A 413 -12.31 10.81 -10.09
N GLU A 414 -11.06 10.42 -9.89
CA GLU A 414 -10.69 9.21 -9.16
C GLU A 414 -9.44 9.53 -8.34
N ILE A 415 -9.45 9.21 -7.05
CA ILE A 415 -8.29 9.48 -6.17
C ILE A 415 -7.16 8.54 -6.61
N LYS A 416 -6.18 9.07 -7.35
CA LYS A 416 -5.02 8.31 -7.84
C LYS A 416 -3.94 8.17 -6.76
N ARG A 417 -3.79 9.18 -5.91
CA ARG A 417 -2.85 9.17 -4.78
C ARG A 417 -3.21 10.21 -3.72
N ALA A 418 -2.70 10.04 -2.50
CA ALA A 418 -2.88 10.98 -1.40
C ALA A 418 -1.62 11.18 -0.56
N THR A 419 -1.52 12.34 0.09
CA THR A 419 -0.49 12.67 1.10
C THR A 419 -1.08 13.49 2.26
N TYR A 420 -0.41 13.53 3.41
CA TYR A 420 -0.88 14.17 4.64
C TYR A 420 0.21 15.06 5.26
N ILE A 421 0.20 16.36 4.92
CA ILE A 421 1.30 17.31 5.18
C ILE A 421 0.76 18.61 5.77
N ASP A 422 1.51 19.22 6.68
CA ASP A 422 1.19 20.51 7.30
C ASP A 422 1.61 21.63 6.33
N LEU A 423 0.65 22.21 5.61
CA LEU A 423 0.92 23.19 4.55
C LEU A 423 1.07 24.62 5.08
N ASP A 424 0.61 24.91 6.31
CA ASP A 424 0.53 26.28 6.86
C ASP A 424 1.14 26.50 8.24
N GLY A 425 1.58 25.44 8.92
CA GLY A 425 2.20 25.48 10.24
C GLY A 425 1.27 25.92 11.38
N GLN A 426 -0.05 25.87 11.17
CA GLN A 426 -1.05 26.46 12.07
C GLN A 426 -2.22 25.52 12.39
N ASN A 427 -2.76 24.81 11.40
CA ASN A 427 -3.96 23.97 11.56
C ASN A 427 -3.64 22.47 11.77
N GLY A 428 -2.39 22.07 11.58
CA GLY A 428 -1.94 20.67 11.54
C GLY A 428 -1.89 20.17 10.10
N LYS A 429 -1.82 18.85 9.91
CA LYS A 429 -1.70 18.25 8.57
C LYS A 429 -3.01 18.35 7.77
N GLU A 430 -2.91 18.79 6.52
CA GLU A 430 -3.90 18.74 5.45
C GLU A 430 -3.87 17.41 4.70
N LEU A 431 -5.04 16.86 4.33
CA LEU A 431 -5.13 15.71 3.43
C LEU A 431 -5.23 16.20 1.99
N ILE A 432 -4.29 15.79 1.15
CA ILE A 432 -4.17 16.23 -0.24
C ILE A 432 -4.48 15.04 -1.14
N LEU A 433 -5.46 15.20 -2.04
CA LEU A 433 -5.94 14.17 -2.94
C LEU A 433 -5.62 14.55 -4.40
N ASP A 434 -4.87 13.69 -5.10
CA ASP A 434 -4.71 13.76 -6.55
C ASP A 434 -5.91 13.08 -7.21
N LEU A 435 -6.73 13.84 -7.95
CA LEU A 435 -8.00 13.34 -8.48
C LEU A 435 -7.92 12.80 -9.92
N GLY A 436 -6.70 12.58 -10.43
CA GLY A 436 -6.45 11.84 -11.68
C GLY A 436 -7.01 12.49 -12.95
N THR A 437 -7.49 13.74 -12.88
CA THR A 437 -8.16 14.38 -14.00
C THR A 437 -7.17 14.80 -15.09
N PRO A 438 -7.59 14.95 -16.37
CA PRO A 438 -6.70 15.43 -17.44
C PRO A 438 -6.12 16.84 -17.25
N ALA A 439 -6.56 17.58 -16.22
CA ALA A 439 -6.01 18.87 -15.80
C ALA A 439 -5.07 18.77 -14.59
N GLY A 440 -4.90 17.56 -14.01
CA GLY A 440 -4.14 17.33 -12.78
C GLY A 440 -4.73 18.06 -11.59
N VAL A 441 -6.03 17.93 -11.33
CA VAL A 441 -6.69 18.62 -10.21
C VAL A 441 -6.33 17.95 -8.89
N TYR A 442 -5.88 18.76 -7.92
CA TYR A 442 -5.74 18.37 -6.53
C TYR A 442 -6.84 19.01 -5.68
N LEU A 443 -7.34 18.27 -4.69
CA LEU A 443 -8.16 18.79 -3.60
C LEU A 443 -7.36 18.70 -2.30
N ILE A 444 -7.11 19.85 -1.68
CA ILE A 444 -6.50 19.98 -0.36
C ILE A 444 -7.63 20.13 0.66
N LEU A 445 -7.68 19.28 1.68
CA LEU A 445 -8.66 19.29 2.76
C LEU A 445 -7.98 19.59 4.12
N SER A 446 -8.52 20.58 4.83
CA SER A 446 -8.10 20.94 6.20
C SER A 446 -9.28 20.80 7.19
N TYR A 447 -8.97 20.64 8.48
CA TYR A 447 -9.94 20.55 9.57
C TYR A 447 -9.68 21.63 10.62
N ILE A 448 -10.49 22.69 10.61
CA ILE A 448 -10.21 23.94 11.33
C ILE A 448 -11.38 24.25 12.28
N ASP A 449 -11.09 24.53 13.56
CA ASP A 449 -12.06 24.89 14.62
C ASP A 449 -13.22 23.88 14.87
N GLY A 450 -13.30 22.78 14.11
CA GLY A 450 -14.35 21.76 14.19
C GLY A 450 -15.00 21.40 12.85
N ASP A 451 -14.78 22.21 11.81
CA ASP A 451 -15.40 22.11 10.48
C ASP A 451 -14.35 21.75 9.40
N PHE A 452 -14.80 21.19 8.26
CA PHE A 452 -13.95 20.82 7.13
C PHE A 452 -13.90 21.92 6.05
N TYR A 453 -12.70 22.18 5.52
CA TYR A 453 -12.43 23.20 4.50
C TYR A 453 -11.66 22.61 3.32
N GLY A 454 -11.93 23.08 2.11
CA GLY A 454 -11.32 22.58 0.88
C GLY A 454 -10.72 23.68 0.00
N VAL A 455 -9.60 23.38 -0.66
CA VAL A 455 -8.98 24.21 -1.70
C VAL A 455 -8.72 23.35 -2.94
N MET A 456 -9.24 23.78 -4.10
CA MET A 456 -8.86 23.21 -5.39
C MET A 456 -7.58 23.87 -5.92
N THR A 457 -6.60 23.06 -6.33
CA THR A 457 -5.47 23.52 -7.14
C THR A 457 -5.26 22.59 -8.34
N THR A 458 -4.28 22.89 -9.20
CA THR A 458 -3.92 22.08 -10.37
C THR A 458 -2.43 21.80 -10.36
N VAL A 459 -2.00 20.72 -11.02
CA VAL A 459 -0.61 20.27 -11.03
C VAL A 459 0.37 21.38 -11.38
N ARG A 460 0.07 22.24 -12.36
CA ARG A 460 0.94 23.37 -12.72
C ARG A 460 1.12 24.42 -11.63
N CYS A 461 0.23 24.48 -10.64
CA CYS A 461 0.36 25.36 -9.48
C CYS A 461 0.91 24.63 -8.25
N PHE A 462 1.07 23.31 -8.32
CA PHE A 462 1.30 22.41 -7.19
C PHE A 462 2.13 21.19 -7.65
N GLU A 463 3.39 21.47 -7.97
CA GLU A 463 4.45 20.53 -8.35
C GLU A 463 5.42 20.38 -7.17
N ASP A 464 6.24 19.32 -7.15
CA ASP A 464 7.35 19.13 -6.21
C ASP A 464 7.04 19.47 -4.73
N LEU A 465 5.87 19.07 -4.22
CA LEU A 465 5.52 19.26 -2.80
C LEU A 465 6.59 18.59 -1.91
N GLN A 466 7.00 19.28 -0.84
CA GLN A 466 7.98 18.83 0.14
C GLN A 466 7.31 18.53 1.49
N ASN A 467 7.92 17.68 2.32
CA ASN A 467 7.41 17.35 3.65
C ASN A 467 7.31 18.56 4.61
N ASN A 468 8.04 19.64 4.30
CA ASN A 468 8.01 20.91 5.05
C ASN A 468 6.91 21.91 4.61
N GLY A 469 6.00 21.49 3.71
CA GLY A 469 4.87 22.27 3.21
C GLY A 469 5.19 23.26 2.08
N THR A 470 6.44 23.34 1.60
CA THR A 470 6.76 24.08 0.36
C THR A 470 6.41 23.28 -0.89
N TYR A 471 6.09 23.98 -1.98
CA TYR A 471 5.84 23.39 -3.29
C TYR A 471 6.31 24.31 -4.42
N ARG A 472 6.53 23.73 -5.61
CA ARG A 472 6.81 24.44 -6.87
C ARG A 472 5.51 24.71 -7.63
N GLY A 473 5.49 25.73 -8.47
CA GLY A 473 4.47 25.93 -9.49
C GLY A 473 5.07 26.46 -10.79
N SER A 474 4.72 25.85 -11.92
CA SER A 474 5.14 26.25 -13.26
C SER A 474 4.28 27.38 -13.83
N GLY A 475 4.90 28.53 -14.11
CA GLY A 475 4.32 29.57 -14.97
C GLY A 475 4.40 29.24 -16.47
N GLY A 476 5.33 28.35 -16.85
CA GLY A 476 5.65 28.01 -18.23
C GLY A 476 7.03 27.37 -18.37
N VAL A 477 7.53 27.33 -19.61
CA VAL A 477 8.76 26.60 -20.00
C VAL A 477 10.05 27.18 -19.37
N ALA A 478 10.00 28.40 -18.83
CA ALA A 478 11.14 29.07 -18.20
C ALA A 478 10.75 29.81 -16.90
N ASP A 479 9.59 29.48 -16.34
CA ASP A 479 8.97 30.19 -15.21
C ASP A 479 8.61 29.21 -14.10
N SER A 480 9.26 29.33 -12.93
CA SER A 480 9.02 28.52 -11.74
C SER A 480 8.85 29.41 -10.50
N TYR A 481 7.84 29.12 -9.68
CA TYR A 481 7.56 29.79 -8.41
C TYR A 481 7.69 28.79 -7.26
N TYR A 482 8.30 29.19 -6.15
CA TYR A 482 8.41 28.39 -4.93
C TYR A 482 7.57 29.02 -3.84
N ARG A 483 6.64 28.24 -3.29
CA ARG A 483 5.49 28.75 -2.53
C ARG A 483 5.28 28.02 -1.21
N LYS A 484 4.64 28.73 -0.28
CA LYS A 484 3.94 28.17 0.87
C LYS A 484 2.47 28.54 0.80
N MET A 485 1.61 27.70 1.39
CA MET A 485 0.20 28.02 1.55
C MET A 485 -0.05 28.63 2.94
N THR A 486 -1.20 29.26 3.12
CA THR A 486 -1.80 29.47 4.43
C THR A 486 -3.29 29.22 4.30
N LEU A 487 -3.84 28.31 5.11
CA LEU A 487 -5.27 28.04 5.13
C LEU A 487 -5.92 28.68 6.36
N THR A 488 -7.11 29.21 6.16
CA THR A 488 -8.00 29.66 7.23
C THR A 488 -9.43 29.36 6.82
N LYS A 489 -10.34 29.33 7.78
CA LYS A 489 -11.79 29.23 7.52
C LYS A 489 -12.40 30.38 6.71
N ASP A 490 -11.69 31.51 6.56
CA ASP A 490 -12.18 32.72 5.90
C ASP A 490 -11.56 32.90 4.49
N GLU A 491 -10.31 32.48 4.29
CA GLU A 491 -9.56 32.54 3.02
C GLU A 491 -8.37 31.56 2.99
N TYR A 492 -7.91 31.18 1.78
CA TYR A 492 -6.58 30.59 1.56
C TYR A 492 -5.67 31.59 0.84
N ALA A 493 -4.36 31.50 1.07
CA ALA A 493 -3.36 32.34 0.42
C ALA A 493 -2.12 31.55 -0.01
N GLU A 494 -1.43 32.02 -1.04
CA GLU A 494 -0.11 31.53 -1.45
C GLU A 494 0.94 32.66 -1.27
N GLU A 495 2.08 32.35 -0.65
CA GLU A 495 3.24 33.25 -0.58
C GLU A 495 4.39 32.67 -1.42
N THR A 496 4.73 33.34 -2.53
CA THR A 496 5.95 33.06 -3.32
C THR A 496 7.16 33.62 -2.58
N PHE A 497 8.07 32.76 -2.13
CA PHE A 497 9.31 33.16 -1.45
C PHE A 497 10.56 33.09 -2.35
N ALA A 498 10.50 32.35 -3.46
CA ALA A 498 11.48 32.42 -4.54
C ALA A 498 10.82 32.27 -5.92
N GLU A 499 11.41 32.87 -6.95
CA GLU A 499 10.95 32.73 -8.33
C GLU A 499 12.11 32.76 -9.34
N TYR A 500 12.00 31.93 -10.37
CA TYR A 500 12.88 31.88 -11.55
C TYR A 500 12.05 32.29 -12.78
N HIS A 501 12.49 33.31 -13.52
CA HIS A 501 11.74 33.87 -14.65
C HIS A 501 12.68 34.38 -15.76
N ASP A 502 12.56 33.84 -16.98
CA ASP A 502 13.39 34.19 -18.16
C ASP A 502 14.92 34.18 -17.92
N GLY A 503 15.40 33.40 -16.95
CA GLY A 503 16.80 33.30 -16.56
C GLY A 503 17.26 34.24 -15.44
N GLU A 504 16.36 35.04 -14.86
CA GLU A 504 16.60 35.79 -13.61
C GLU A 504 16.02 34.98 -12.43
N PHE A 505 16.83 34.70 -11.41
CA PHE A 505 16.43 33.99 -10.18
C PHE A 505 16.43 34.93 -8.99
N THR A 506 15.37 34.88 -8.17
CA THR A 506 15.26 35.69 -6.95
C THR A 506 14.74 34.89 -5.75
N VAL A 507 15.23 35.24 -4.56
CA VAL A 507 14.80 34.70 -3.26
C VAL A 507 14.53 35.89 -2.34
N ASP A 508 13.38 35.91 -1.65
CA ASP A 508 12.86 37.06 -0.87
C ASP A 508 12.83 38.40 -1.67
N GLY A 509 12.85 38.33 -3.01
CA GLY A 509 12.94 39.48 -3.91
C GLY A 509 14.36 40.07 -4.09
N GLU A 510 15.41 39.40 -3.63
CA GLU A 510 16.81 39.73 -3.98
C GLU A 510 17.37 38.74 -5.04
N GLU A 511 18.21 39.25 -5.95
CA GLU A 511 18.82 38.50 -7.08
C GLU A 511 19.80 37.43 -6.57
N ALA A 512 19.55 36.17 -6.90
CA ALA A 512 20.37 35.02 -6.52
C ALA A 512 21.08 34.42 -7.75
N SER A 513 22.35 34.02 -7.59
CA SER A 513 23.21 33.60 -8.71
C SER A 513 23.37 32.09 -8.89
N ASP A 514 22.72 31.30 -8.04
CA ASP A 514 22.85 29.85 -7.96
C ASP A 514 21.45 29.27 -7.74
N TYR A 515 20.82 28.84 -8.84
CA TYR A 515 19.46 28.29 -8.84
C TYR A 515 19.49 26.78 -8.54
N GLU A 516 20.40 26.06 -9.20
CA GLU A 516 20.51 24.60 -9.11
C GLU A 516 20.88 24.19 -7.67
N GLY A 517 21.92 24.80 -7.07
CA GLY A 517 22.30 24.52 -5.68
C GLY A 517 21.28 25.00 -4.64
N TRP A 518 20.44 26.00 -4.96
CA TRP A 518 19.35 26.42 -4.08
C TRP A 518 18.18 25.42 -4.11
N VAL A 519 17.83 24.90 -5.28
CA VAL A 519 16.82 23.83 -5.41
C VAL A 519 17.30 22.56 -4.71
N GLU A 520 18.58 22.18 -4.85
CA GLU A 520 19.18 21.06 -4.11
C GLU A 520 19.12 21.26 -2.58
N GLU A 521 19.40 22.46 -2.07
CA GLU A 521 19.35 22.77 -0.62
C GLU A 521 17.91 22.87 -0.04
N ASN A 522 16.89 23.21 -0.86
CA ASN A 522 15.55 23.56 -0.36
C ASN A 522 14.42 22.63 -0.84
N PHE A 523 14.65 21.79 -1.85
CA PHE A 523 13.66 20.93 -2.51
C PHE A 523 14.15 19.47 -2.70
N SER A 524 14.93 18.97 -1.74
CA SER A 524 15.48 17.61 -1.67
C SER A 524 14.70 16.65 -0.75
N ASP A 525 13.58 17.08 -0.19
CA ASP A 525 12.75 16.37 0.80
C ASP A 525 11.29 16.23 0.29
N PRO A 526 11.07 15.47 -0.79
CA PRO A 526 9.78 15.38 -1.45
C PRO A 526 8.74 14.67 -0.58
N ALA A 527 7.51 15.15 -0.66
CA ALA A 527 6.34 14.57 -0.03
C ALA A 527 6.19 13.07 -0.33
N PHE A 528 5.99 12.26 0.70
CA PHE A 528 5.56 10.88 0.54
C PHE A 528 4.10 10.82 0.04
N TRP A 529 3.80 9.95 -0.93
CA TRP A 529 2.45 9.75 -1.47
C TRP A 529 2.09 8.26 -1.44
N ILE A 530 0.89 7.93 -0.94
CA ILE A 530 0.28 6.62 -1.21
C ILE A 530 -0.41 6.69 -2.57
N GLU A 531 -0.05 5.79 -3.48
CA GLU A 531 -0.80 5.57 -4.73
C GLU A 531 -1.93 4.53 -4.51
N PHE A 532 -3.05 4.72 -5.21
CA PHE A 532 -4.20 3.81 -5.20
C PHE A 532 -4.36 3.16 -6.58
N VAL A 533 -4.31 1.82 -6.60
CA VAL A 533 -4.30 0.94 -7.79
C VAL A 533 -5.72 0.56 -8.21
#